data_AF-A0A7V8WMI3-F1
#
_entry.id   AF-A0A7V8WMI3-F1
#
_cell.length_a   1.000
_cell.length_b   1.000
_cell.length_c   1.000
_cell.angle_alpha   90.00
_cell.angle_beta   90.00
_cell.angle_gamma   90.00
#
_symmetry.space_group_name_H-M   'P 1'
#
loop_
_entity.id
_entity.type
_entity.pdbx_description
1 polymer ?
#
loop_
_entity_poly.entity_id
_entity_poly.type
_entity_poly.pdbx_seq_one_letter_code
_entity_poly.pdbx_strand_id
1 'polypeptide(L)'
;MAMNRRRRRMMVAVASVALSAGLVVPAGGLPARSDPEGLPLGPPGLEETRTSTELAPGVLHTLIRRGHPDPDDFFTVDIALFARRAAAESTVRSLHRLGYAGRIERIEGRAPDDPRPGPTGYLVQVGRFSSQDRA
;
A
#
# COMPACT_ATOMS: atom_id res chain seq x y z
N MET A 1 -68.16 4.81 13.15
CA MET A 1 -69.00 6.02 13.23
C MET A 1 -68.33 6.97 14.21
N ALA A 2 -67.56 7.93 13.70
CA ALA A 2 -66.68 8.79 14.49
C ALA A 2 -67.49 9.88 15.20
N MET A 3 -67.28 10.02 16.51
CA MET A 3 -67.96 11.03 17.33
C MET A 3 -66.91 11.84 18.11
N ASN A 4 -66.76 13.10 17.68
CA ASN A 4 -66.58 14.32 18.47
C ASN A 4 -65.93 14.24 19.86
N ARG A 5 -64.98 15.16 20.12
CA ARG A 5 -65.11 16.32 21.05
C ARG A 5 -63.75 17.05 21.12
N ARG A 6 -63.65 18.34 20.73
CA ARG A 6 -63.88 19.54 21.59
C ARG A 6 -63.01 19.46 22.86
N ARG A 7 -62.11 20.39 23.21
CA ARG A 7 -62.15 21.87 23.16
C ARG A 7 -60.82 22.46 23.69
N ARG A 8 -60.46 23.62 23.12
CA ARG A 8 -60.04 24.90 23.74
C ARG A 8 -58.78 25.00 24.65
N ARG A 9 -57.88 25.84 24.11
CA ARG A 9 -57.35 27.14 24.62
C ARG A 9 -56.28 27.16 25.73
N MET A 10 -55.20 27.84 25.34
CA MET A 10 -54.55 29.00 25.96
C MET A 10 -53.19 28.81 26.64
N MET A 11 -52.30 29.75 26.24
CA MET A 11 -51.17 30.36 26.94
C MET A 11 -49.81 29.64 26.95
N VAL A 12 -48.98 30.08 25.99
CA VAL A 12 -47.62 30.66 26.14
C VAL A 12 -46.85 30.30 27.41
N ALA A 13 -45.70 29.65 27.23
CA ALA A 13 -44.51 29.89 28.04
C ALA A 13 -43.28 29.82 27.12
N VAL A 14 -42.57 30.95 27.02
CA VAL A 14 -41.24 31.08 26.40
C VAL A 14 -40.23 30.43 27.33
N ALA A 15 -39.43 29.48 26.82
CA ALA A 15 -38.23 29.01 27.48
C ALA A 15 -37.11 28.92 26.44
N SER A 16 -36.29 29.96 26.44
CA SER A 16 -35.09 30.12 25.65
C SER A 16 -34.06 29.06 26.04
N VAL A 17 -33.77 28.10 25.15
CA VAL A 17 -32.61 27.22 25.29
C VAL A 17 -31.49 27.79 24.44
N ALA A 18 -30.52 28.41 25.11
CA ALA A 18 -29.26 28.80 24.50
C ALA A 18 -28.49 27.53 24.13
N LEU A 19 -28.42 27.22 22.83
CA LEU A 19 -27.62 26.12 22.31
C LEU A 19 -26.19 26.62 22.13
N SER A 20 -25.35 26.38 23.12
CA SER A 20 -23.91 26.68 23.10
C SER A 20 -23.24 25.89 21.97
N ALA A 21 -22.88 26.58 20.89
CA ALA A 21 -22.03 26.02 19.85
C ALA A 21 -20.61 25.84 20.40
N GLY A 22 -20.28 24.62 20.83
CA GLY A 22 -18.90 24.24 21.12
C GLY A 22 -18.13 24.11 19.80
N LEU A 23 -17.21 25.04 19.54
CA LEU A 23 -16.19 24.83 18.51
C LEU A 23 -15.26 23.71 18.99
N VAL A 24 -15.42 22.52 18.43
CA VAL A 24 -14.40 21.48 18.47
C VAL A 24 -13.32 21.91 17.50
N VAL A 25 -12.22 22.48 18.01
CA VAL A 25 -11.00 22.67 17.23
C VAL A 25 -10.37 21.28 17.09
N PRO A 26 -10.30 20.68 15.88
CA PRO A 26 -9.53 19.46 15.71
C PRO A 26 -8.08 19.78 16.06
N ALA A 27 -7.47 18.95 16.91
CA ALA A 27 -6.04 19.01 17.20
C ALA A 27 -5.29 18.99 15.86
N GLY A 28 -4.75 20.15 15.49
CA GLY A 28 -4.09 20.35 14.21
C GLY A 28 -2.80 19.53 14.19
N GLY A 29 -2.76 18.51 13.34
CA GLY A 29 -1.49 17.92 12.93
C GLY A 29 -0.61 19.01 12.33
N LEU A 30 0.62 19.13 12.81
CA LEU A 30 1.60 20.02 12.20
C LEU A 30 1.77 19.61 10.72
N PRO A 31 1.84 20.55 9.77
CA PRO A 31 2.13 20.22 8.39
C PRO A 31 3.50 19.54 8.36
N ALA A 32 3.52 18.26 7.97
CA ALA A 32 4.76 17.55 7.72
C ALA A 32 5.56 18.36 6.69
N ARG A 33 6.86 18.57 6.94
CA ARG A 33 7.73 19.18 5.92
C ARG A 33 7.64 18.32 4.66
N SER A 34 7.03 18.87 3.61
CA SER A 34 7.06 18.29 2.28
C SER A 34 8.49 18.40 1.77
N ASP A 35 9.13 17.26 1.55
CA ASP A 35 10.39 17.21 0.81
C ASP A 35 10.00 17.52 -0.63
N PRO A 36 10.53 18.59 -1.26
CA PRO A 36 10.03 19.06 -2.55
C PRO A 36 10.16 18.00 -3.67
N GLU A 37 11.03 17.01 -3.51
CA GLU A 37 11.22 15.90 -4.46
C GLU A 37 10.48 14.59 -4.07
N GLY A 38 9.90 14.51 -2.87
CA GLY A 38 9.33 13.27 -2.32
C GLY A 38 10.40 12.23 -1.93
N LEU A 39 9.99 11.05 -1.46
CA LEU A 39 10.95 9.98 -1.14
C LEU A 39 11.63 9.45 -2.41
N PRO A 40 12.92 9.06 -2.36
CA PRO A 40 13.65 8.47 -3.48
C PRO A 40 13.28 6.99 -3.69
N LEU A 41 11.99 6.70 -3.77
CA LEU A 41 11.42 5.36 -3.96
C LEU A 41 10.58 5.34 -5.23
N GLY A 42 11.07 4.63 -6.25
CA GLY A 42 10.49 4.60 -7.59
C GLY A 42 10.80 5.85 -8.43
N PRO A 43 10.13 6.02 -9.58
CA PRO A 43 10.25 7.22 -10.40
C PRO A 43 9.91 8.51 -9.63
N PRO A 44 10.44 9.68 -10.07
CA PRO A 44 10.03 10.96 -9.52
C PRO A 44 8.55 11.23 -9.80
N GLY A 45 7.91 12.02 -8.93
CA GLY A 45 6.52 12.45 -9.12
C GLY A 45 5.44 11.43 -8.76
N LEU A 46 5.77 10.27 -8.17
CA LEU A 46 4.76 9.37 -7.61
C LEU A 46 3.96 10.08 -6.50
N GLU A 47 2.66 9.80 -6.46
CA GLU A 47 1.76 10.29 -5.41
C GLU A 47 2.29 9.91 -4.03
N GLU A 48 2.30 10.87 -3.11
CA GLU A 48 2.80 10.68 -1.75
C GLU A 48 1.91 11.39 -0.72
N THR A 49 1.47 10.66 0.30
CA THR A 49 0.75 11.19 1.46
C THR A 49 1.61 11.06 2.72
N ARG A 50 1.73 12.14 3.49
CA ARG A 50 2.44 12.18 4.77
C ARG A 50 1.47 12.52 5.90
N THR A 51 1.45 11.69 6.94
CA THR A 51 0.65 11.93 8.15
C THR A 51 1.55 11.85 9.38
N SER A 52 1.68 12.95 10.11
CA SER A 52 2.47 13.04 11.34
C SER A 52 1.55 13.11 12.57
N THR A 53 1.86 12.31 13.58
CA THR A 53 1.15 12.26 14.87
C THR A 53 2.16 12.41 16.00
N GLU A 54 1.96 13.37 16.89
CA GLU A 54 2.73 13.47 18.12
C GLU A 54 2.24 12.41 19.11
N LEU A 55 3.11 11.48 19.50
CA LEU A 55 2.78 10.38 20.41
C LEU A 55 3.00 10.77 21.88
N ALA A 56 3.93 11.69 22.12
CA ALA A 56 4.28 12.27 23.40
C ALA A 56 5.08 13.57 23.13
N PRO A 57 5.28 14.47 24.11
CA PRO A 57 6.10 15.66 23.91
C PRO A 57 7.46 15.36 23.28
N GLY A 58 7.69 15.87 22.07
CA GLY A 58 8.93 15.67 21.33
C GLY A 58 9.07 14.32 20.60
N VAL A 59 8.01 13.51 20.56
CA VAL A 59 7.97 12.21 19.87
C VAL A 59 6.96 12.26 18.74
N LEU A 60 7.43 12.17 17.49
CA LEU A 60 6.59 12.17 16.29
C LEU A 60 6.66 10.82 15.58
N HIS A 61 5.50 10.27 15.25
CA HIS A 61 5.35 9.19 14.28
C HIS A 61 4.88 9.77 12.96
N THR A 62 5.61 9.51 11.88
CA THR A 62 5.26 9.95 10.52
C THR A 62 5.05 8.73 9.64
N LEU A 63 3.83 8.56 9.15
CA LEU A 63 3.49 7.58 8.13
C LEU A 63 3.59 8.23 6.75
N ILE A 64 4.37 7.64 5.87
CA ILE A 64 4.48 8.06 4.46
C ILE A 64 3.96 6.92 3.59
N ARG A 65 2.94 7.20 2.77
CA ARG A 65 2.42 6.26 1.76
C ARG A 65 2.75 6.84 0.39
N ARG A 66 3.46 6.09 -0.45
CA ARG A 66 3.92 6.54 -1.77
C ARG A 66 3.65 5.49 -2.85
N GLY A 67 3.28 5.96 -4.03
CA GLY A 67 3.11 5.14 -5.23
C GLY A 67 1.79 4.35 -5.26
N HIS A 68 1.69 3.47 -6.25
CA HIS A 68 0.53 2.61 -6.51
C HIS A 68 1.02 1.31 -7.17
N PRO A 69 0.20 0.26 -7.22
CA PRO A 69 0.51 -0.93 -8.02
C PRO A 69 0.76 -0.56 -9.47
N ASP A 70 1.79 -1.13 -10.09
CA ASP A 70 2.06 -0.99 -11.51
C ASP A 70 1.22 -2.05 -12.28
N PRO A 71 0.45 -1.69 -13.32
CA PRO A 71 -0.24 -2.67 -14.16
C PRO A 71 0.71 -3.67 -14.86
N ASP A 72 1.99 -3.33 -14.99
CA ASP A 72 3.01 -4.21 -15.55
C ASP A 72 3.56 -5.22 -14.53
N ASP A 73 3.24 -5.05 -13.23
CA ASP A 73 3.55 -6.01 -12.17
C ASP A 73 2.55 -7.18 -12.13
N PHE A 74 3.01 -8.32 -11.62
CA PHE A 74 2.24 -9.57 -11.64
C PHE A 74 2.80 -10.58 -10.64
N PHE A 75 1.97 -11.54 -10.26
CA PHE A 75 2.39 -12.68 -9.46
C PHE A 75 2.92 -13.81 -10.34
N THR A 76 3.90 -14.55 -9.83
CA THR A 76 4.51 -15.69 -10.51
C THR A 76 4.99 -16.71 -9.48
N VAL A 77 5.13 -17.97 -9.89
CA VAL A 77 5.67 -19.00 -9.01
C VAL A 77 7.18 -19.05 -9.14
N ASP A 78 7.88 -18.72 -8.07
CA ASP A 78 9.33 -18.89 -7.97
C ASP A 78 9.63 -20.37 -7.66
N ILE A 79 10.32 -21.03 -8.59
CA ILE A 79 10.66 -22.45 -8.46
C ILE A 79 11.97 -22.61 -7.67
N ALA A 80 13.01 -21.88 -8.07
CA ALA A 80 14.31 -21.89 -7.41
C ALA A 80 15.24 -20.79 -7.94
N LEU A 81 16.14 -20.32 -7.08
CA LEU A 81 17.25 -19.45 -7.42
C LEU A 81 18.55 -20.25 -7.58
N PHE A 82 19.23 -20.10 -8.71
CA PHE A 82 20.48 -20.81 -9.01
C PHE A 82 21.65 -19.85 -9.15
N ALA A 83 22.82 -20.22 -8.63
CA ALA A 83 24.05 -19.46 -8.84
C ALA A 83 24.57 -19.54 -10.30
N ARG A 84 24.22 -20.60 -11.03
CA ARG A 84 24.73 -20.86 -12.40
C ARG A 84 23.58 -21.03 -13.39
N ARG A 85 23.69 -20.35 -14.54
CA ARG A 85 22.69 -20.40 -15.62
C ARG A 85 22.35 -21.81 -16.08
N ALA A 86 23.37 -22.67 -16.25
CA ALA A 86 23.18 -24.04 -16.71
C ALA A 86 22.26 -24.88 -15.79
N ALA A 87 22.29 -24.62 -14.48
CA ALA A 87 21.41 -25.30 -13.53
C ALA A 87 19.95 -24.81 -13.67
N ALA A 88 19.75 -23.51 -13.84
CA ALA A 88 18.44 -22.93 -14.14
C ALA A 88 17.86 -23.47 -15.46
N GLU A 89 18.68 -23.55 -16.52
CA GLU A 89 18.29 -24.11 -17.82
C GLU A 89 17.89 -25.59 -17.72
N SER A 90 18.59 -26.38 -16.91
CA SER A 90 18.22 -27.77 -16.66
C SER A 90 16.85 -27.89 -16.00
N THR A 91 16.56 -27.00 -15.05
CA THR A 91 15.25 -26.94 -14.38
C THR A 91 14.15 -26.52 -15.34
N VAL A 92 14.39 -25.50 -16.18
CA VAL A 92 13.42 -25.08 -17.21
C VAL A 92 13.13 -26.20 -18.19
N ARG A 93 14.14 -26.94 -18.67
CA ARG A 93 13.91 -28.12 -19.52
C ARG A 93 13.04 -29.17 -18.84
N SER A 94 13.21 -29.37 -17.53
CA SER A 94 12.37 -30.30 -16.76
C SER A 94 10.93 -29.82 -16.64
N LEU A 95 10.72 -28.53 -16.37
CA LEU A 95 9.39 -27.93 -16.34
C LEU A 95 8.67 -28.06 -17.68
N HIS A 96 9.38 -27.83 -18.79
CA HIS A 96 8.83 -27.98 -20.14
C HIS A 96 8.39 -29.42 -20.42
N ARG A 97 9.17 -30.42 -19.99
CA ARG A 97 8.78 -31.84 -20.11
C ARG A 97 7.55 -32.20 -19.29
N LEU A 98 7.29 -31.47 -18.20
CA LEU A 98 6.08 -31.63 -17.37
C LEU A 98 4.89 -30.80 -17.87
N GLY A 99 5.04 -30.06 -18.96
CA GLY A 99 3.98 -29.23 -19.55
C GLY A 99 3.88 -27.81 -18.98
N TYR A 100 4.84 -27.38 -18.15
CA TYR A 100 4.87 -26.01 -17.61
C TYR A 100 5.77 -25.10 -18.43
N ALA A 101 5.32 -23.87 -18.71
CA ALA A 101 6.13 -22.85 -19.37
C ALA A 101 7.05 -22.13 -18.37
N GLY A 102 8.19 -22.74 -18.05
CA GLY A 102 9.24 -22.14 -17.21
C GLY A 102 10.04 -21.05 -17.94
N ARG A 103 10.37 -19.97 -17.24
CA ARG A 103 11.27 -18.89 -17.69
C ARG A 103 12.44 -18.69 -16.72
N ILE A 104 13.52 -18.10 -17.20
CA ILE A 104 14.67 -17.71 -16.38
C ILE A 104 14.75 -16.19 -16.34
N GLU A 105 14.74 -15.63 -15.15
CA GLU A 105 15.10 -14.24 -14.89
C GLU A 105 16.54 -14.19 -14.39
N ARG A 106 17.37 -13.35 -15.02
CA ARG A 106 18.73 -13.08 -14.54
C ARG A 106 18.65 -11.95 -13.52
N ILE A 107 18.97 -12.24 -12.27
CA ILE A 107 18.98 -11.23 -11.21
C ILE A 107 20.29 -10.45 -11.30
N GLU A 108 20.17 -9.26 -11.86
CA GLU A 108 21.23 -8.25 -11.85
C GLU A 108 21.20 -7.49 -10.52
N GLY A 109 22.34 -6.89 -10.16
CA GLY A 109 22.47 -6.15 -8.91
C GLY A 109 22.87 -7.05 -7.74
N ARG A 110 24.03 -6.75 -7.16
CA ARG A 110 24.49 -7.26 -5.88
C ARG A 110 24.45 -6.12 -4.86
N ALA A 111 24.49 -6.47 -3.58
CA ALA A 111 24.81 -5.50 -2.56
C ALA A 111 26.19 -4.85 -2.89
N PRO A 112 26.37 -3.52 -2.72
CA PRO A 112 27.61 -2.84 -3.09
C PRO A 112 28.88 -3.39 -2.44
N ASP A 113 28.73 -4.08 -1.32
CA ASP A 113 29.79 -4.71 -0.52
C ASP A 113 29.98 -6.21 -0.81
N ASP A 114 29.22 -6.79 -1.76
CA ASP A 114 29.39 -8.19 -2.14
C ASP A 114 30.68 -8.38 -2.95
N PRO A 115 31.65 -9.17 -2.46
CA PRO A 115 32.96 -9.27 -3.09
C PRO A 115 32.95 -10.08 -4.39
N ARG A 116 31.84 -10.77 -4.72
CA ARG A 116 31.78 -11.67 -5.88
C ARG A 116 31.38 -10.89 -7.13
N PRO A 117 32.09 -11.06 -8.26
CA PRO A 117 31.71 -10.45 -9.53
C PRO A 117 30.52 -11.18 -10.17
N GLY A 118 29.82 -10.48 -11.07
CA GLY A 118 28.73 -11.05 -11.89
C GLY A 118 27.35 -11.03 -11.23
N PRO A 119 26.33 -11.63 -11.88
CA PRO A 119 24.96 -11.58 -11.38
C PRO A 119 24.82 -12.25 -10.01
N THR A 120 23.77 -11.87 -9.28
CA THR A 120 23.42 -12.50 -8.00
C THR A 120 22.96 -13.93 -8.21
N GLY A 121 22.23 -14.18 -9.30
CA GLY A 121 21.83 -15.53 -9.70
C GLY A 121 20.83 -15.54 -10.85
N TYR A 122 20.20 -16.70 -11.03
CA TYR A 122 19.23 -16.99 -12.08
C TYR A 122 17.98 -17.60 -11.42
N LEU A 123 16.88 -16.87 -11.43
CA LEU A 123 15.61 -17.29 -10.85
C LEU A 123 14.77 -18.00 -11.91
N VAL A 124 14.32 -19.21 -11.62
CA VAL A 124 13.39 -19.95 -12.48
C VAL A 124 11.97 -19.71 -11.99
N GLN A 125 11.10 -19.27 -12.90
CA GLN A 125 9.73 -18.89 -12.59
C GLN A 125 8.72 -19.52 -13.56
N VAL A 126 7.47 -19.65 -13.12
CA VAL A 126 6.36 -20.15 -13.95
C VAL A 126 5.15 -19.23 -13.85
N GLY A 127 4.48 -19.03 -14.98
CA GLY A 127 3.18 -18.37 -15.05
C GLY A 127 3.22 -16.86 -14.82
N ARG A 128 2.07 -16.24 -15.05
CA ARG A 128 1.80 -14.81 -14.85
C ARG A 128 0.38 -14.72 -14.32
N PHE A 129 0.21 -14.25 -13.09
CA PHE A 129 -1.05 -14.29 -12.37
C PHE A 129 -1.42 -12.91 -11.84
N SER A 130 -2.71 -12.61 -11.80
CA SER A 130 -3.23 -11.33 -11.32
C SER A 130 -3.24 -11.22 -9.79
N SER A 131 -3.12 -12.34 -9.09
CA SER A 131 -3.22 -12.41 -7.64
C SER A 131 -2.40 -13.58 -7.10
N GLN A 132 -2.00 -13.48 -5.82
CA GLN A 132 -1.14 -14.46 -5.19
C GLN A 132 -1.80 -15.82 -5.01
N ASP A 133 -3.09 -15.87 -4.71
CA ASP A 133 -3.87 -17.12 -4.54
C ASP A 133 -3.99 -17.92 -5.85
N ARG A 134 -3.74 -17.28 -6.99
CA ARG A 134 -3.77 -17.91 -8.32
C ARG A 134 -2.41 -18.42 -8.78
N ALA A 135 -1.33 -17.97 -8.14
CA ALA A 135 0.03 -18.45 -8.37
C ALA A 135 0.25 -19.76 -7.61
#